data_AF-A0A0F3M6F9-F1
#
_entry.id   AF-A0A0F3M6F9-F1
#
_cell.length_a   1.000
_cell.length_b   1.000
_cell.length_c   1.000
_cell.angle_alpha   90.00
_cell.angle_beta   90.00
_cell.angle_gamma   90.00
#
_symmetry.space_group_name_H-M   'P 1'
#
loop_
_entity.id
_entity.type
_entity.pdbx_description
1 polymer ?
#
loop_
_entity_poly.entity_id
_entity_poly.type
_entity_poly.pdbx_seq_one_letter_code
_entity_poly.pdbx_strand_id
1 'polypeptide(L)'
;MSKLIYDWSLSKFKLHEKLVITVRNKDVDILNSSIRSLLKANGTLQGTEYRRSIAGRKESYMAGDRIVFQKSDKDLQIQNSEFATLTSVNKNEFVAKTDAGKEVSFDPSKIQFKHGYASTVYKAQGASIKDVYVLHNGVSNISSSYVAMTRHIERAENYIAIRKQLKALTA
;
A
#
# COMPACT_ATOMS: atom_id res chain seq x y z
N MET A 1 9.29 9.38 8.77
CA MET A 1 8.37 8.26 8.51
C MET A 1 7.30 8.15 9.60
N SER A 2 7.65 8.22 10.90
CA SER A 2 6.66 8.17 12.00
C SER A 2 5.58 9.25 11.91
N LYS A 3 5.95 10.51 11.64
CA LYS A 3 4.97 11.60 11.44
C LYS A 3 4.00 11.32 10.29
N LEU A 4 4.50 10.85 9.13
CA LEU A 4 3.67 10.46 7.99
C LEU A 4 2.63 9.41 8.38
N ILE A 5 3.06 8.35 9.06
CA ILE A 5 2.16 7.26 9.47
C ILE A 5 1.12 7.76 10.49
N TYR A 6 1.52 8.64 11.40
CA TYR A 6 0.61 9.28 12.35
C TYR A 6 -0.44 10.13 11.63
N ASP A 7 -0.03 11.04 10.75
CA ASP A 7 -0.96 11.90 10.00
C ASP A 7 -1.86 11.07 9.07
N TRP A 8 -1.30 10.01 8.45
CA TRP A 8 -2.07 9.00 7.72
C TRP A 8 -3.12 8.35 8.58
N SER A 9 -2.82 8.03 9.85
CA SER A 9 -3.77 7.40 10.77
C SER A 9 -4.95 8.30 11.16
N LEU A 10 -4.76 9.63 11.12
CA LEU A 10 -5.78 10.62 11.44
C LEU A 10 -6.72 10.95 10.27
N SER A 11 -6.46 10.40 9.08
CA SER A 11 -7.30 10.62 7.91
C SER A 11 -8.74 10.16 8.16
N LYS A 12 -9.70 11.00 7.74
CA LYS A 12 -11.15 10.70 7.75
C LYS A 12 -11.58 9.75 6.62
N PHE A 13 -10.72 9.54 5.62
CA PHE A 13 -11.06 8.75 4.44
C PHE A 13 -10.95 7.25 4.73
N LYS A 14 -11.68 6.44 3.96
CA LYS A 14 -11.64 4.99 4.11
C LYS A 14 -10.27 4.47 3.68
N LEU A 15 -9.92 3.28 4.17
CA LEU A 15 -8.63 2.66 3.91
C LEU A 15 -8.29 2.53 2.41
N HIS A 16 -9.28 2.18 1.59
CA HIS A 16 -9.10 2.06 0.13
C HIS A 16 -9.02 3.40 -0.60
N GLU A 17 -9.33 4.52 0.05
CA GLU A 17 -9.25 5.88 -0.51
C GLU A 17 -7.93 6.57 -0.15
N LYS A 18 -7.04 5.88 0.57
CA LYS A 18 -5.77 6.41 1.08
C LYS A 18 -4.59 5.70 0.43
N LEU A 19 -3.53 6.44 0.11
CA LEU A 19 -2.31 5.85 -0.44
C LEU A 19 -1.06 6.62 0.00
N VAL A 20 0.00 5.88 0.34
CA VAL A 20 1.33 6.47 0.48
C VAL A 20 2.14 6.26 -0.80
N ILE A 21 2.72 7.32 -1.35
CA ILE A 21 3.59 7.26 -2.53
C ILE A 21 5.02 7.55 -2.11
N THR A 22 5.98 6.75 -2.58
CA THR A 22 7.42 6.96 -2.32
C THR A 22 8.26 6.51 -3.51
N VAL A 23 9.51 6.94 -3.62
CA VAL A 23 10.35 6.58 -4.79
C VAL A 23 11.01 5.21 -4.66
N ARG A 24 11.33 4.79 -3.43
CA ARG A 24 12.17 3.61 -3.21
C ARG A 24 11.31 2.41 -2.83
N ASN A 25 11.53 1.29 -3.52
CA ASN A 25 10.88 0.01 -3.15
C ASN A 25 11.15 -0.40 -1.69
N LYS A 26 12.35 -0.10 -1.16
CA LYS A 26 12.65 -0.35 0.26
C LYS A 26 11.74 0.45 1.20
N ASP A 27 11.43 1.70 0.84
CA ASP A 27 10.54 2.54 1.65
C ASP A 27 9.09 2.05 1.54
N VAL A 28 8.67 1.53 0.38
CA VAL A 28 7.36 0.86 0.21
C VAL A 28 7.20 -0.31 1.18
N ASP A 29 8.20 -1.20 1.26
CA ASP A 29 8.14 -2.37 2.15
C ASP A 29 8.02 -1.95 3.63
N ILE A 30 8.80 -0.94 4.04
CA ILE A 30 8.77 -0.40 5.41
C ILE A 30 7.41 0.25 5.71
N LEU A 31 6.91 1.09 4.81
CA LEU A 31 5.63 1.78 4.98
C LEU A 31 4.46 0.78 5.04
N ASN A 32 4.41 -0.19 4.13
CA ASN A 32 3.40 -1.24 4.13
C ASN A 32 3.39 -2.01 5.46
N SER A 33 4.56 -2.43 5.94
CA SER A 33 4.68 -3.18 7.19
C SER A 33 4.29 -2.33 8.40
N SER A 34 4.68 -1.06 8.42
CA SER A 34 4.41 -0.14 9.53
C SER A 34 2.93 0.23 9.61
N ILE A 35 2.30 0.54 8.47
CA ILE A 35 0.86 0.85 8.39
C ILE A 35 0.04 -0.38 8.79
N ARG A 36 0.38 -1.56 8.27
CA ARG A 36 -0.31 -2.78 8.65
C ARG A 36 -0.21 -3.07 10.15
N SER A 37 0.98 -2.88 10.73
CA SER A 37 1.19 -3.06 12.17
C SER A 37 0.35 -2.09 13.00
N LEU A 38 0.25 -0.83 12.56
CA LEU A 38 -0.63 0.16 13.17
C LEU A 38 -2.10 -0.25 13.10
N LEU A 39 -2.57 -0.72 11.93
CA LEU A 39 -3.96 -1.16 11.73
C LEU A 39 -4.32 -2.38 12.58
N LYS A 40 -3.34 -3.26 12.87
CA LYS A 40 -3.54 -4.33 13.84
C LYS A 40 -3.61 -3.80 15.26
N ALA A 41 -2.69 -2.92 15.64
CA ALA A 41 -2.59 -2.36 16.98
C ALA A 41 -3.84 -1.55 17.39
N ASN A 42 -4.50 -0.88 16.43
CA ASN A 42 -5.71 -0.11 16.68
C ASN A 42 -7.01 -0.89 16.45
N GLY A 43 -6.93 -2.20 16.16
CA GLY A 43 -8.10 -3.05 15.94
C GLY A 43 -8.82 -2.85 14.60
N THR A 44 -8.25 -2.12 13.64
CA THR A 44 -8.85 -2.05 12.28
C THR A 44 -8.70 -3.39 11.55
N LEU A 45 -7.56 -4.06 11.75
CA LEU A 45 -7.27 -5.39 11.22
C LEU A 45 -7.32 -6.40 12.35
N GLN A 46 -8.26 -7.33 12.27
CA GLN A 46 -8.50 -8.36 13.28
C GLN A 46 -8.76 -9.72 12.62
N GLY A 47 -8.60 -10.79 13.40
CA GLY A 47 -8.85 -12.16 12.97
C GLY A 47 -7.60 -12.91 12.56
N THR A 48 -7.80 -14.00 11.82
CA THR A 48 -6.75 -14.98 11.50
C THR A 48 -5.82 -14.47 10.41
N GLU A 49 -4.52 -14.58 10.67
CA GLU A 49 -3.49 -14.34 9.67
C GLU A 49 -3.16 -15.60 8.89
N TYR A 50 -3.12 -15.48 7.56
CA TYR A 50 -2.55 -16.49 6.70
C TYR A 50 -1.14 -16.09 6.27
N ARG A 51 -0.16 -16.96 6.53
CA ARG A 51 1.23 -16.73 6.19
C ARG A 51 1.55 -17.40 4.84
N ARG A 52 2.06 -16.60 3.91
CA ARG A 52 2.59 -17.05 2.62
C ARG A 52 4.11 -16.92 2.62
N SER A 53 4.80 -17.84 1.94
CA SER A 53 6.23 -17.74 1.66
C SER A 53 6.45 -17.69 0.16
N ILE A 54 7.05 -16.62 -0.34
CA ILE A 54 7.39 -16.44 -1.77
C ILE A 54 8.87 -16.13 -1.86
N ALA A 55 9.62 -16.93 -2.61
CA ALA A 55 11.06 -16.69 -2.83
C ALA A 55 11.83 -16.41 -1.51
N GLY A 56 11.48 -17.12 -0.43
CA GLY A 56 12.09 -16.98 0.90
C GLY A 56 11.57 -15.81 1.75
N ARG A 57 10.72 -14.93 1.21
CA ARG A 57 10.08 -13.84 1.98
C ARG A 57 8.77 -14.35 2.58
N LYS A 58 8.66 -14.23 3.91
CA LYS A 58 7.44 -14.54 4.66
C LYS A 58 6.58 -13.30 4.74
N GLU A 59 5.38 -13.37 4.19
CA GLU A 59 4.37 -12.33 4.24
C GLU A 59 3.13 -12.87 4.93
N SER A 60 2.35 -12.01 5.58
CA SER A 60 1.13 -12.41 6.29
C SER A 60 -0.01 -11.49 5.91
N TYR A 61 -1.15 -12.09 5.60
CA TYR A 61 -2.34 -11.41 5.12
C TYR A 61 -3.55 -11.81 5.97
N MET A 62 -4.51 -10.91 6.11
CA MET A 62 -5.80 -11.15 6.75
C MET A 62 -6.94 -10.47 5.99
N ALA A 63 -8.19 -10.80 6.31
CA ALA A 63 -9.33 -10.04 5.80
C ALA A 63 -9.23 -8.57 6.22
N GLY A 64 -9.58 -7.66 5.32
CA GLY A 64 -9.38 -6.22 5.45
C GLY A 64 -8.03 -5.71 4.94
N ASP A 65 -7.03 -6.59 4.69
CA ASP A 65 -5.75 -6.13 4.16
C ASP A 65 -5.90 -5.50 2.79
N ARG A 66 -5.23 -4.36 2.60
CA ARG A 66 -5.08 -3.71 1.29
C ARG A 66 -3.97 -4.37 0.49
N ILE A 67 -4.24 -4.72 -0.76
CA ILE A 67 -3.26 -5.31 -1.68
C ILE A 67 -3.21 -4.56 -3.02
N VAL A 68 -2.12 -4.81 -3.75
CA VAL A 68 -1.96 -4.39 -5.14
C VAL A 68 -1.42 -5.55 -5.96
N PHE A 69 -2.09 -5.86 -7.06
CA PHE A 69 -1.66 -6.89 -8.00
C PHE A 69 -0.42 -6.42 -8.77
N GLN A 70 0.58 -7.29 -8.88
CA GLN A 70 1.87 -6.96 -9.53
C GLN A 70 1.94 -7.42 -10.99
N LYS A 71 0.99 -8.24 -11.44
CA LYS A 71 0.92 -8.78 -12.79
C LYS A 71 -0.53 -8.91 -13.24
N SER A 72 -0.79 -8.62 -14.51
CA SER A 72 -2.11 -8.87 -15.09
C SER A 72 -2.36 -10.36 -15.26
N ASP A 73 -3.61 -10.77 -15.10
CA ASP A 73 -4.10 -12.11 -15.37
C ASP A 73 -5.38 -11.99 -16.20
N LYS A 74 -5.41 -12.61 -17.38
CA LYS A 74 -6.54 -12.43 -18.31
C LYS A 74 -7.77 -13.22 -17.89
N ASP A 75 -7.57 -14.42 -17.34
CA ASP A 75 -8.65 -15.33 -17.00
C ASP A 75 -9.41 -14.81 -15.77
N LEU A 76 -8.66 -14.29 -14.80
CA LEU A 76 -9.22 -13.61 -13.64
C LEU A 76 -9.58 -12.14 -13.93
N GLN A 77 -9.25 -11.64 -15.13
CA GLN A 77 -9.34 -10.24 -15.54
C GLN A 77 -8.84 -9.29 -14.43
N ILE A 78 -7.63 -9.58 -13.95
CA ILE A 78 -6.85 -8.75 -13.03
C ILE A 78 -5.93 -7.87 -13.86
N GLN A 79 -5.83 -6.59 -13.50
CA GLN A 79 -4.86 -5.69 -14.12
C GLN A 79 -3.62 -5.48 -13.25
N ASN A 80 -2.45 -5.35 -13.87
CA ASN A 80 -1.25 -4.93 -13.17
C ASN A 80 -1.47 -3.55 -12.51
N SER A 81 -1.04 -3.42 -11.26
CA SER A 81 -1.17 -2.22 -10.44
C SER A 81 -2.62 -1.89 -10.04
N GLU A 82 -3.53 -2.84 -10.20
CA GLU A 82 -4.89 -2.75 -9.65
C GLU A 82 -4.87 -3.00 -8.15
N PHE A 83 -5.53 -2.12 -7.40
CA PHE A 83 -5.68 -2.24 -5.95
C PHE A 83 -6.96 -2.98 -5.58
N ALA A 84 -6.89 -3.72 -4.49
CA ALA A 84 -8.02 -4.47 -3.96
C ALA A 84 -7.94 -4.59 -2.43
N THR A 85 -9.06 -4.92 -1.81
CA THR A 85 -9.16 -5.23 -0.38
C THR A 85 -9.50 -6.70 -0.22
N LEU A 86 -8.72 -7.43 0.57
CA LEU A 86 -9.00 -8.84 0.86
C LEU A 86 -10.28 -8.93 1.71
N THR A 87 -11.27 -9.68 1.23
CA THR A 87 -12.52 -9.96 1.97
C THR A 87 -12.46 -11.30 2.68
N SER A 88 -11.67 -12.24 2.16
CA SER A 88 -11.43 -13.55 2.78
C SER A 88 -10.00 -14.01 2.50
N VAL A 89 -9.38 -14.66 3.49
CA VAL A 89 -8.08 -15.31 3.35
C VAL A 89 -8.13 -16.71 3.93
N ASN A 90 -7.66 -17.69 3.17
CA ASN A 90 -7.42 -19.03 3.68
C ASN A 90 -6.22 -19.66 2.98
N LYS A 91 -5.94 -20.94 3.27
CA LYS A 91 -4.74 -21.62 2.78
C LYS A 91 -4.64 -21.70 1.26
N ASN A 92 -5.76 -21.91 0.61
CA ASN A 92 -5.82 -22.29 -0.79
C ASN A 92 -6.43 -21.17 -1.67
N GLU A 93 -7.18 -20.26 -1.06
CA GLU A 93 -7.95 -19.25 -1.77
C GLU A 93 -8.00 -17.94 -0.98
N PHE A 94 -7.73 -16.86 -1.69
CA PHE A 94 -7.97 -15.49 -1.26
C PHE A 94 -9.10 -14.92 -2.09
N VAL A 95 -9.97 -14.12 -1.46
CA VAL A 95 -11.01 -13.34 -2.15
C VAL A 95 -10.70 -11.88 -1.93
N ALA A 96 -10.69 -11.11 -3.01
CA ALA A 96 -10.44 -9.66 -2.98
C ALA A 96 -11.52 -8.91 -3.73
N LYS A 97 -11.92 -7.76 -3.20
CA LYS A 97 -12.75 -6.79 -3.90
C LYS A 97 -11.88 -5.66 -4.43
N THR A 98 -11.82 -5.50 -5.76
CA THR A 98 -11.08 -4.41 -6.42
C THR A 98 -11.79 -3.08 -6.22
N ASP A 99 -11.06 -1.98 -6.40
CA ASP A 99 -11.64 -0.63 -6.27
C ASP A 99 -12.74 -0.34 -7.29
N ALA A 100 -12.69 -1.01 -8.45
CA ALA A 100 -13.75 -0.97 -9.44
C ALA A 100 -15.01 -1.75 -9.00
N GLY A 101 -14.99 -2.38 -7.82
CA GLY A 101 -16.11 -3.10 -7.24
C GLY A 101 -16.18 -4.58 -7.63
N LYS A 102 -15.25 -5.07 -8.45
CA LYS A 102 -15.19 -6.47 -8.89
C LYS A 102 -14.67 -7.37 -7.78
N GLU A 103 -15.28 -8.53 -7.60
CA GLU A 103 -14.76 -9.58 -6.73
C GLU A 103 -13.89 -10.56 -7.53
N VAL A 104 -12.74 -10.94 -6.95
CA VAL A 104 -11.76 -11.84 -7.56
C VAL A 104 -11.32 -12.86 -6.53
N SER A 105 -11.56 -14.13 -6.82
CA SER A 105 -11.02 -15.26 -6.07
C SER A 105 -9.77 -15.80 -6.75
N PHE A 106 -8.72 -16.07 -5.98
CA PHE A 106 -7.46 -16.55 -6.53
C PHE A 106 -6.66 -17.40 -5.54
N ASP A 107 -5.88 -18.34 -6.10
CA ASP A 107 -4.87 -19.07 -5.35
C ASP A 107 -3.70 -18.13 -5.02
N PRO A 108 -3.44 -17.84 -3.73
CA PRO A 108 -2.40 -16.92 -3.36
C PRO A 108 -1.04 -17.39 -3.85
N SER A 109 -0.78 -18.69 -4.05
CA SER A 109 0.51 -19.18 -4.55
C SER A 109 0.77 -18.83 -6.03
N LYS A 110 -0.28 -18.72 -6.85
CA LYS A 110 -0.19 -18.51 -8.30
C LYS A 110 -0.18 -17.04 -8.70
N ILE A 111 -0.82 -16.19 -7.90
CA ILE A 111 -0.95 -14.76 -8.20
C ILE A 111 0.15 -13.94 -7.50
N GLN A 112 0.69 -12.97 -8.24
CA GLN A 112 1.68 -12.02 -7.72
C GLN A 112 0.97 -10.76 -7.24
N PHE A 113 1.05 -10.51 -5.93
CA PHE A 113 0.50 -9.35 -5.26
C PHE A 113 1.37 -9.01 -4.04
N LYS A 114 1.20 -7.81 -3.52
CA LYS A 114 1.84 -7.33 -2.28
C LYS A 114 0.87 -6.45 -1.50
N HIS A 115 1.23 -6.08 -0.28
CA HIS A 115 0.49 -5.03 0.45
C HIS A 115 0.42 -3.72 -0.34
N GLY A 116 -0.75 -3.08 -0.32
CA GLY A 116 -1.09 -1.92 -1.13
C GLY A 116 -1.32 -0.63 -0.33
N TYR A 117 -0.76 -0.50 0.88
CA TYR A 117 -0.84 0.75 1.65
C TYR A 117 0.11 1.83 1.12
N ALA A 118 1.23 1.38 0.54
CA ALA A 118 2.24 2.22 -0.10
C ALA A 118 2.62 1.68 -1.48
N SER A 119 3.00 2.57 -2.40
CA SER A 119 3.45 2.22 -3.75
C SER A 119 4.50 3.19 -4.30
N THR A 120 5.28 2.74 -5.28
CA THR A 120 6.19 3.61 -6.05
C THR A 120 5.52 4.29 -7.24
N VAL A 121 4.41 3.71 -7.71
CA VAL A 121 3.65 4.20 -8.84
C VAL A 121 2.20 4.26 -8.41
N TYR A 122 1.52 5.34 -8.80
CA TYR A 122 0.07 5.39 -8.81
C TYR A 122 -0.38 5.59 -10.25
N LYS A 123 -1.17 4.64 -10.77
CA LYS A 123 -1.91 4.83 -12.02
C LYS A 123 -3.35 5.11 -11.62
N ALA A 124 -3.83 6.30 -11.96
CA ALA A 124 -5.14 6.82 -11.57
C ALA A 124 -6.33 6.13 -12.28
N GLN A 125 -6.19 4.88 -12.71
CA GLN A 125 -7.20 4.24 -13.55
C GLN A 125 -8.28 3.63 -12.66
N GLY A 126 -9.41 4.33 -12.54
CA GLY A 126 -10.62 3.84 -11.86
C GLY A 126 -10.57 3.83 -10.32
N ALA A 127 -9.41 4.05 -9.70
CA ALA A 127 -9.28 4.09 -8.25
C ALA A 127 -9.61 5.50 -7.70
N SER A 128 -10.55 5.55 -6.75
CA SER A 128 -10.99 6.75 -6.03
C SER A 128 -10.09 7.05 -4.83
N ILE A 129 -8.78 7.10 -5.05
CA ILE A 129 -7.85 7.58 -4.02
C ILE A 129 -8.08 9.08 -3.83
N LYS A 130 -8.44 9.45 -2.61
CA LYS A 130 -8.77 10.83 -2.21
C LYS A 130 -7.70 11.45 -1.31
N ASP A 131 -6.94 10.64 -0.57
CA ASP A 131 -5.96 11.12 0.40
C ASP A 131 -4.58 10.50 0.16
N VAL A 132 -3.63 11.33 -0.26
CA VAL A 132 -2.32 10.89 -0.71
C VAL A 132 -1.21 11.49 0.14
N TYR A 133 -0.32 10.62 0.61
CA TYR A 133 0.83 10.98 1.43
C TYR A 133 2.11 10.69 0.65
N VAL A 134 2.88 11.72 0.33
CA VAL A 134 4.07 11.59 -0.52
C VAL A 134 5.32 11.63 0.35
N LEU A 135 6.11 10.56 0.35
CA LEU A 135 7.44 10.53 0.94
C LEU A 135 8.51 10.71 -0.14
N HIS A 136 9.31 11.77 -0.01
CA HIS A 136 10.42 12.05 -0.92
C HIS A 136 11.71 12.39 -0.16
N ASN A 137 12.84 12.35 -0.86
CA ASN A 137 14.16 12.64 -0.28
C ASN A 137 14.60 14.10 -0.44
N GLY A 138 13.68 15.01 -0.81
CA GLY A 138 13.97 16.43 -1.02
C GLY A 138 14.67 16.80 -2.34
N VAL A 139 15.16 15.83 -3.13
CA VAL A 139 15.94 16.07 -4.37
C VAL A 139 15.10 15.95 -5.65
N SER A 140 13.78 15.85 -5.52
CA SER A 140 12.96 15.32 -6.60
C SER A 140 11.61 16.04 -6.69
N ASN A 141 11.27 16.50 -7.91
CA ASN A 141 10.01 17.14 -8.35
C ASN A 141 8.81 16.17 -8.28
N ILE A 142 8.73 15.34 -7.25
CA ILE A 142 7.76 14.24 -7.14
C ILE A 142 6.34 14.75 -6.92
N SER A 143 6.20 15.88 -6.21
CA SER A 143 4.90 16.39 -5.80
C SER A 143 4.04 16.83 -6.97
N SER A 144 4.61 17.49 -7.99
CA SER A 144 3.83 18.00 -9.12
C SER A 144 3.51 16.94 -10.17
N SER A 145 4.47 16.07 -10.52
CA SER A 145 4.27 15.09 -11.61
C SER A 145 3.36 13.92 -11.24
N TYR A 146 3.37 13.48 -9.98
CA TYR A 146 2.53 12.34 -9.54
C TYR A 146 1.13 12.77 -9.08
N VAL A 147 0.99 13.95 -8.46
CA VAL A 147 -0.32 14.49 -8.04
C VAL A 147 -1.11 15.07 -9.23
N ALA A 148 -0.44 15.55 -10.28
CA ALA A 148 -1.12 16.06 -11.48
C ALA A 148 -1.93 15.00 -12.25
N MET A 149 -1.71 13.70 -11.98
CA MET A 149 -2.38 12.60 -12.71
C MET A 149 -3.77 12.23 -12.16
N THR A 150 -4.33 12.99 -11.23
CA THR A 150 -5.55 12.60 -10.53
C THR A 150 -6.54 13.75 -10.40
N ARG A 151 -7.60 13.73 -11.20
CA ARG A 151 -8.74 14.66 -11.07
C ARG A 151 -9.61 14.42 -9.82
N HIS A 152 -9.26 13.45 -8.98
CA HIS A 152 -10.08 12.97 -7.86
C HIS A 152 -9.37 12.97 -6.49
N ILE A 153 -8.13 13.46 -6.38
CA ILE A 153 -7.49 13.63 -5.07
C ILE A 153 -8.11 14.85 -4.39
N GLU A 154 -8.62 14.64 -3.17
CA GLU A 154 -9.16 15.70 -2.31
C GLU A 154 -8.09 16.29 -1.37
N ARG A 155 -7.10 15.47 -0.96
CA ARG A 155 -6.01 15.88 -0.06
C ARG A 155 -4.69 15.24 -0.47
N ALA A 156 -3.63 16.05 -0.47
CA ALA A 156 -2.26 15.59 -0.70
C ALA A 156 -1.28 16.23 0.30
N GLU A 157 -0.46 15.43 0.95
CA GLU A 157 0.53 15.87 1.94
C GLU A 157 1.94 15.40 1.61
N ASN A 158 2.94 16.27 1.77
CA ASN A 158 4.34 15.99 1.41
C ASN A 158 5.22 15.83 2.65
N TYR A 159 6.05 14.79 2.64
CA TYR A 159 6.98 14.45 3.70
C TYR A 159 8.38 14.25 3.15
N ILE A 160 9.35 14.87 3.83
CA ILE A 160 10.76 14.71 3.50
C ILE A 160 11.39 13.66 4.42
N ALA A 161 12.01 12.65 3.81
CA ALA A 161 12.88 11.71 4.50
C ALA A 161 14.22 12.39 4.84
N ILE A 162 14.29 13.04 6.00
CA ILE A 162 15.54 13.61 6.50
C ILE A 162 16.45 12.47 6.97
N ARG A 163 17.58 12.25 6.29
CA ARG A 163 18.67 11.46 6.84
C ARG A 163 19.32 12.29 7.96
N LYS A 164 19.22 11.85 9.21
CA LYS A 164 20.22 12.24 10.21
C LYS A 164 21.55 11.68 9.74
N GLN A 165 22.46 12.52 9.28
CA GLN A 165 23.88 12.15 9.27
C GLN A 165 24.27 12.01 10.74
N LEU A 166 24.42 10.78 11.22
CA LEU A 166 25.26 10.52 12.39
C LEU A 166 26.69 10.86 11.97
N LYS A 167 27.13 12.09 12.19
CA LYS A 167 28.54 12.33 12.45
C LYS A 167 28.79 11.70 13.81
N ALA A 168 29.49 10.56 13.80
CA ALA A 168 30.05 10.00 15.00
C ALA A 168 30.92 11.10 15.65
N LEU A 169 30.58 11.44 16.89
CA LEU A 169 31.54 11.98 17.84
C LEU A 169 32.57 10.86 18.07
N THR A 170 33.64 10.89 17.28
CA THR A 170 34.89 10.19 17.54
C THR A 170 36.02 11.14 17.23
N ALA A 171 36.35 11.95 18.24
CA ALA A 171 37.66 12.44 18.68
C ALA A 171 37.46 13.76 19.43
#